data_AF-A0A015YKY1-F1
#
_entry.id   AF-A0A015YKY1-F1
#
_cell.length_a   1.000
_cell.length_b   1.000
_cell.length_c   1.000
_cell.angle_alpha   90.00
_cell.angle_beta   90.00
_cell.angle_gamma   90.00
#
_symmetry.space_group_name_H-M   'P 1'
#
loop_
_entity.id
_entity.type
_entity.pdbx_description
1 polymer ?
#
loop_
_entity_poly.entity_id
_entity_poly.type
_entity_poly.pdbx_seq_one_letter_code
_entity_poly.pdbx_strand_id
1 'polypeptide(L)'
;MKRILICRLMVFLTVALVSCSDDTSESIPQNPDKDMYLRVNVPRTYASGADETDSKETVINGIDVLVFAPGTASQSGLFLKSVSEGTPVTGKNTFQVTMPVGEGLEVHVFTNCHEELVRSGAYKGLGMKMDALLEKMISKVENNSTGTDCLPMHGFLSGVTVAKESVGKTLSVPVLRSVAAVQAKVDEAHTGNPGELLDSEGKVIFKLREFYAYFPADSGRLAPLKEVYETAVAGSEEEKKTRNVVKTTLPDKLGVRPIGDKLFLKSETPVALAGPLYLYENTYYSDNGFDQPGSVAGNTQVATTRLVVGGVYGEDTEVSYYRIDLTDPDDPKKLVEILRNHKYTFQIMNVSGSGYDNPDDAAVGVPMNIYVKVIDWINVNTEIDFDRENWFSSATKKIVLSGYADSQKSVSIDSDVTFGPFWQLSFNTSSTVNGNASVVPVTVAEGAASAMISNDRYEITVTGNTLTVKAKKSYGDLPAGQAYDDDFYIKVKNLTVHFKLTQVDRSPDDWGNGGTQEDEL
;
A
#
# COMPACT_ATOMS: atom_id res chain seq x y z
N MET A 1 94.90 -6.34 20.01
CA MET A 1 94.28 -7.28 20.98
C MET A 1 93.33 -8.18 20.20
N LYS A 2 93.67 -9.46 19.96
CA LYS A 2 93.01 -10.68 20.52
C LYS A 2 91.49 -10.72 20.22
N ARG A 3 90.81 -11.74 19.69
CA ARG A 3 90.96 -13.23 19.67
C ARG A 3 89.67 -13.78 18.94
N ILE A 4 89.72 -14.76 18.02
CA ILE A 4 89.55 -16.23 18.20
C ILE A 4 88.09 -16.79 18.18
N LEU A 5 87.90 -17.86 17.37
CA LEU A 5 87.03 -19.08 17.47
C LEU A 5 85.49 -18.98 17.49
N ILE A 6 84.75 -19.68 16.61
CA ILE A 6 84.38 -21.14 16.48
C ILE A 6 83.05 -21.52 17.16
N CYS A 7 82.20 -22.15 16.33
CA CYS A 7 81.09 -23.10 16.51
C CYS A 7 80.77 -23.71 17.90
N ARG A 8 79.45 -23.86 18.15
CA ARG A 8 78.76 -25.06 18.70
C ARG A 8 77.30 -25.03 18.15
N LEU A 9 76.82 -25.92 17.28
CA LEU A 9 76.57 -27.37 17.29
C LEU A 9 75.26 -27.81 18.03
N MET A 10 74.27 -28.18 17.19
CA MET A 10 73.21 -29.22 17.26
C MET A 10 72.26 -29.35 18.48
N VAL A 11 70.96 -29.61 18.20
CA VAL A 11 70.30 -30.94 18.22
C VAL A 11 68.76 -30.81 18.11
N PHE A 12 68.17 -31.49 17.09
CA PHE A 12 66.87 -32.22 16.97
C PHE A 12 65.56 -31.59 17.51
N LEU A 13 64.36 -31.72 16.93
CA LEU A 13 63.72 -32.88 16.28
C LEU A 13 62.46 -32.44 15.48
N THR A 14 62.24 -33.09 14.36
CA THR A 14 61.05 -33.07 13.48
C THR A 14 59.80 -33.71 14.11
N VAL A 15 58.62 -33.10 13.92
CA VAL A 15 57.35 -33.84 13.75
C VAL A 15 56.58 -33.20 12.59
N ALA A 16 56.39 -33.97 11.53
CA ALA A 16 55.42 -33.71 10.50
C ALA A 16 54.06 -34.23 10.96
N LEU A 17 53.01 -33.42 10.86
CA LEU A 17 51.65 -33.90 10.63
C LEU A 17 50.97 -32.98 9.62
N VAL A 18 50.77 -33.56 8.44
CA VAL A 18 49.68 -33.26 7.52
C VAL A 18 48.38 -33.32 8.32
N SER A 19 47.60 -32.23 8.31
CA SER A 19 46.16 -32.31 8.51
C SER A 19 45.54 -31.67 7.30
N CYS A 20 44.85 -32.49 6.52
CA CYS A 20 43.93 -32.09 5.49
C CYS A 20 43.01 -31.00 6.06
N SER A 21 43.08 -29.80 5.52
CA SER A 21 41.88 -28.98 5.47
C SER A 21 40.95 -29.73 4.52
N ASP A 22 39.86 -30.22 5.10
CA ASP A 22 38.75 -30.82 4.38
C ASP A 22 38.16 -29.75 3.47
N ASP A 23 38.69 -29.64 2.24
CA ASP A 23 38.06 -28.95 1.12
C ASP A 23 36.88 -29.80 0.63
N THR A 24 35.90 -30.03 1.51
CA THR A 24 34.54 -30.28 1.09
C THR A 24 33.92 -28.92 0.76
N SER A 25 34.41 -28.34 -0.34
CA SER A 25 33.52 -27.57 -1.19
C SER A 25 32.48 -28.56 -1.68
N GLU A 26 31.38 -28.69 -0.95
CA GLU A 26 30.16 -29.19 -1.55
C GLU A 26 29.86 -28.23 -2.69
N SER A 27 30.27 -28.63 -3.89
CA SER A 27 29.79 -28.07 -5.13
C SER A 27 28.28 -28.25 -5.12
N ILE A 28 27.56 -27.25 -4.61
CA ILE A 28 26.14 -27.09 -4.86
C ILE A 28 26.03 -27.14 -6.38
N PRO A 29 25.27 -28.07 -6.98
CA PRO A 29 25.09 -28.12 -8.41
C PRO A 29 24.65 -26.73 -8.86
N GLN A 30 25.48 -26.04 -9.65
CA GLN A 30 25.11 -24.80 -10.31
C GLN A 30 24.00 -25.13 -11.29
N ASN A 31 22.78 -25.11 -10.78
CA ASN A 31 21.60 -25.13 -11.59
C ASN A 31 21.53 -23.72 -12.19
N PRO A 32 21.76 -23.56 -13.50
CA PRO A 32 22.08 -22.26 -14.07
C PRO A 32 20.91 -21.31 -13.85
N ASP A 33 21.22 -20.08 -13.41
CA ASP A 33 20.25 -19.02 -13.25
C ASP A 33 19.39 -18.89 -14.52
N LYS A 34 18.11 -18.55 -14.32
CA LYS A 34 17.11 -18.54 -15.39
C LYS A 34 16.55 -17.15 -15.60
N ASP A 35 16.44 -16.77 -16.86
CA ASP A 35 15.73 -15.56 -17.25
C ASP A 35 14.22 -15.76 -17.05
N MET A 36 13.66 -14.90 -16.22
CA MET A 36 12.24 -14.81 -15.93
C MET A 36 11.76 -13.39 -16.17
N TYR A 37 10.45 -13.21 -16.27
CA TYR A 37 9.84 -11.90 -16.33
C TYR A 37 9.13 -11.61 -15.02
N LEU A 38 9.42 -10.47 -14.41
CA LEU A 38 8.63 -9.94 -13.31
C LEU A 38 7.78 -8.80 -13.82
N ARG A 39 6.48 -8.88 -13.56
CA ARG A 39 5.57 -7.77 -13.73
C ARG A 39 5.30 -7.15 -12.37
N VAL A 40 5.52 -5.84 -12.29
CA VAL A 40 5.25 -5.06 -11.08
C VAL A 40 3.86 -4.44 -11.15
N ASN A 41 3.04 -4.77 -10.15
CA ASN A 41 1.70 -4.25 -10.01
C ASN A 41 1.71 -3.13 -8.96
N VAL A 42 1.62 -1.90 -9.43
CA VAL A 42 1.54 -0.70 -8.57
C VAL A 42 0.06 -0.39 -8.28
N PRO A 43 -0.33 -0.26 -7.00
CA PRO A 43 -1.66 0.17 -6.59
C PRO A 43 -1.96 1.54 -7.19
N ARG A 44 -3.05 1.64 -7.94
CA ARG A 44 -3.52 2.90 -8.52
C ARG A 44 -4.48 3.60 -7.58
N THR A 45 -4.37 4.94 -7.50
CA THR A 45 -5.38 5.79 -6.87
C THR A 45 -6.45 6.14 -7.90
N TYR A 46 -7.72 6.08 -7.52
CA TYR A 46 -8.77 6.77 -8.27
C TYR A 46 -8.73 8.26 -7.91
N ALA A 47 -8.49 9.13 -8.88
CA ALA A 47 -8.91 10.53 -8.81
C ALA A 47 -10.09 10.68 -9.79
N SER A 48 -11.21 11.17 -9.29
CA SER A 48 -12.31 11.60 -10.14
C SER A 48 -11.85 12.80 -10.97
N GLY A 49 -11.78 12.65 -12.29
CA GLY A 49 -11.53 13.75 -13.21
C GLY A 49 -10.12 13.73 -13.81
N ALA A 50 -10.08 13.96 -15.11
CA ALA A 50 -8.91 13.96 -15.98
C ALA A 50 -7.64 14.55 -15.35
N ASP A 51 -6.64 13.69 -15.17
CA ASP A 51 -5.31 13.91 -15.73
C ASP A 51 -4.54 12.58 -15.73
N GLU A 52 -4.51 11.94 -16.90
CA GLU A 52 -3.50 10.91 -17.24
C GLU A 52 -2.12 11.59 -17.38
N THR A 53 -1.59 12.13 -16.28
CA THR A 53 -0.16 12.43 -16.20
C THR A 53 0.49 11.31 -15.41
N ASP A 54 1.67 10.85 -15.87
CA ASP A 54 2.53 9.91 -15.16
C ASP A 54 2.93 10.54 -13.81
N SER A 55 2.03 10.45 -12.83
CA SER A 55 2.27 10.94 -11.49
C SER A 55 3.39 10.09 -10.89
N LYS A 56 4.31 10.71 -10.14
CA LYS A 56 5.40 9.99 -9.45
C LYS A 56 4.96 8.83 -8.58
N GLU A 57 3.67 8.76 -8.27
CA GLU A 57 3.02 7.65 -7.60
C GLU A 57 3.05 6.35 -8.41
N THR A 58 3.01 6.38 -9.74
CA THR A 58 2.90 5.17 -10.58
C THR A 58 4.15 4.88 -11.40
N VAL A 59 5.10 5.82 -11.47
CA VAL A 59 6.34 5.71 -12.24
C VAL A 59 7.27 4.65 -11.65
N ILE A 60 7.79 3.78 -12.53
CA ILE A 60 8.82 2.79 -12.21
C ILE A 60 10.01 3.05 -13.14
N ASN A 61 11.06 3.68 -12.60
CA ASN A 61 12.30 3.95 -13.32
C ASN A 61 13.22 2.71 -13.36
N GLY A 62 13.10 1.83 -12.38
CA GLY A 62 13.87 0.59 -12.31
C GLY A 62 13.43 -0.29 -11.15
N ILE A 63 13.85 -1.55 -11.19
CA ILE A 63 13.60 -2.52 -10.12
C ILE A 63 14.88 -3.22 -9.69
N ASP A 64 14.92 -3.56 -8.41
CA ASP A 64 15.90 -4.44 -7.82
C ASP A 64 15.17 -5.65 -7.21
N VAL A 65 15.70 -6.84 -7.46
CA VAL A 65 15.09 -8.10 -7.03
C VAL A 65 16.04 -8.81 -6.09
N LEU A 66 15.55 -9.10 -4.88
CA LEU A 66 16.25 -9.90 -3.89
C LEU A 66 15.53 -11.23 -3.77
N VAL A 67 16.25 -12.33 -3.98
CA VAL A 67 15.70 -13.68 -3.83
C VAL A 67 16.32 -14.34 -2.61
N PHE A 68 15.47 -14.68 -1.65
CA PHE A 68 15.84 -15.42 -0.46
C PHE A 68 15.44 -16.89 -0.60
N ALA A 69 16.29 -17.79 -0.14
CA ALA A 69 16.04 -19.23 -0.13
C ALA A 69 16.01 -19.76 1.30
N PRO A 70 15.27 -20.85 1.56
CA PRO A 70 15.33 -21.57 2.83
C PRO A 70 16.77 -21.99 3.14
N GLY A 71 17.19 -21.78 4.38
CA GLY A 71 18.47 -22.26 4.88
C GLY A 71 18.48 -23.79 5.04
N THR A 72 19.63 -24.32 5.45
CA THR A 72 19.79 -25.75 5.73
C THR A 72 19.10 -26.13 7.04
N ALA A 73 19.00 -27.43 7.33
CA ALA A 73 18.45 -27.90 8.62
C ALA A 73 19.21 -27.34 9.85
N SER A 74 20.50 -27.00 9.70
CA SER A 74 21.32 -26.39 10.76
C SER A 74 21.25 -24.86 10.81
N GLN A 75 20.66 -24.22 9.79
CA GLN A 75 20.49 -22.77 9.69
C GLN A 75 19.04 -22.45 9.35
N SER A 76 18.21 -22.26 10.38
CA SER A 76 16.80 -21.92 10.18
C SER A 76 16.62 -20.48 9.67
N GLY A 77 15.62 -20.29 8.81
CA GLY A 77 15.24 -18.99 8.23
C GLY A 77 15.51 -18.90 6.73
N LEU A 78 15.33 -17.69 6.22
CA LEU A 78 15.54 -17.34 4.81
C LEU A 78 16.84 -16.56 4.66
N PHE A 79 17.62 -16.88 3.62
CA PHE A 79 18.94 -16.30 3.38
C PHE A 79 19.06 -15.79 1.95
N LEU A 80 19.74 -14.65 1.77
CA LEU A 80 19.88 -14.00 0.48
C LEU A 80 20.67 -14.91 -0.48
N LYS A 81 20.02 -15.34 -1.56
CA LYS A 81 20.61 -16.23 -2.57
C LYS A 81 21.07 -15.47 -3.80
N SER A 82 20.33 -14.44 -4.21
CA SER A 82 20.71 -13.59 -5.34
C SER A 82 20.15 -12.18 -5.19
N VAL A 83 20.79 -11.24 -5.87
CA VAL A 83 20.35 -9.87 -6.08
C VAL A 83 20.57 -9.52 -7.54
N SER A 84 19.58 -8.92 -8.20
CA SER A 84 19.70 -8.48 -9.59
C SER A 84 18.85 -7.26 -9.88
N GLU A 85 19.36 -6.38 -10.75
CA GLU A 85 18.55 -5.33 -11.38
C GLU A 85 17.66 -5.93 -12.48
N GLY A 86 16.45 -5.39 -12.64
CA GLY A 86 15.56 -5.78 -13.73
C GLY A 86 15.80 -4.94 -14.99
N THR A 87 15.85 -5.60 -16.14
CA THR A 87 15.93 -4.91 -17.44
C THR A 87 14.51 -4.69 -17.98
N PRO A 88 14.09 -3.45 -18.28
CA PRO A 88 12.74 -3.18 -18.77
C PRO A 88 12.48 -3.86 -20.12
N VAL A 89 11.27 -4.41 -20.29
CA VAL A 89 10.79 -5.03 -21.53
C VAL A 89 9.76 -4.13 -22.19
N THR A 90 9.58 -4.24 -23.50
CA THR A 90 8.56 -3.49 -24.24
C THR A 90 7.14 -3.88 -23.77
N GLY A 91 6.49 -2.99 -23.03
CA GLY A 91 5.19 -3.21 -22.37
C GLY A 91 5.27 -2.74 -20.91
N LYS A 92 4.33 -1.89 -20.47
CA LYS A 92 4.40 -1.17 -19.18
C LYS A 92 4.65 -2.12 -17.99
N ASN A 93 5.55 -1.75 -17.09
CA ASN A 93 5.87 -2.39 -15.79
C ASN A 93 6.34 -3.86 -15.80
N THR A 94 6.93 -4.33 -16.90
CA THR A 94 7.52 -5.69 -16.97
C THR A 94 9.04 -5.63 -17.14
N PHE A 95 9.75 -6.46 -16.38
CA PHE A 95 11.20 -6.48 -16.32
C PHE A 95 11.71 -7.91 -16.47
N GLN A 96 12.72 -8.10 -17.33
CA GLN A 96 13.50 -9.32 -17.38
C GLN A 96 14.47 -9.33 -16.20
N VAL A 97 14.50 -10.45 -15.48
CA VAL A 97 15.34 -10.64 -14.30
C VAL A 97 15.96 -12.04 -14.33
N THR A 98 17.12 -12.17 -13.71
CA THR A 98 17.81 -13.45 -13.57
C THR A 98 17.50 -14.03 -12.19
N MET A 99 16.76 -15.14 -12.15
CA MET A 99 16.36 -15.79 -10.90
C MET A 99 17.11 -17.10 -10.68
N PRO A 100 17.52 -17.40 -9.43
CA PRO A 100 18.16 -18.66 -9.10
C PRO A 100 17.12 -19.79 -9.09
N VAL A 101 17.51 -20.96 -9.58
CA VAL A 101 16.67 -22.16 -9.50
C VAL A 101 16.52 -22.60 -8.04
N GLY A 102 15.32 -22.99 -7.65
CA GLY A 102 15.01 -23.42 -6.29
C GLY A 102 13.52 -23.47 -5.99
N GLU A 103 13.18 -24.08 -4.86
CA GLU A 103 11.83 -24.19 -4.31
C GLU A 103 11.72 -23.40 -3.00
N GLY A 104 10.50 -22.99 -2.66
CA GLY A 104 10.24 -22.26 -1.41
C GLY A 104 10.89 -20.88 -1.34
N LEU A 105 11.17 -20.26 -2.49
CA LEU A 105 11.86 -18.97 -2.57
C LEU A 105 10.94 -17.83 -2.11
N GLU A 106 11.53 -16.85 -1.45
CA GLU A 106 10.87 -15.57 -1.12
C GLU A 106 11.51 -14.46 -1.98
N VAL A 107 10.72 -13.89 -2.88
CA VAL A 107 11.15 -12.93 -3.89
C VAL A 107 10.69 -11.56 -3.47
N HIS A 108 11.62 -10.67 -3.12
CA HIS A 108 11.34 -9.27 -2.83
C HIS A 108 11.66 -8.40 -4.03
N VAL A 109 10.72 -7.54 -4.40
CA VAL A 109 10.89 -6.54 -5.47
C VAL A 109 10.87 -5.16 -4.84
N PHE A 110 11.89 -4.38 -5.13
CA PHE A 110 11.98 -2.98 -4.76
C PHE A 110 11.98 -2.15 -6.04
N THR A 111 11.24 -1.06 -6.05
CA THR A 111 11.19 -0.16 -7.20
C THR A 111 11.69 1.22 -6.81
N ASN A 112 12.52 1.84 -7.65
CA ASN A 112 13.06 3.18 -7.41
C ASN A 112 13.88 3.30 -6.09
N CYS A 113 14.57 2.22 -5.69
CA CYS A 113 15.30 2.12 -4.41
C CYS A 113 16.77 1.71 -4.56
N HIS A 114 17.32 1.74 -5.78
CA HIS A 114 18.62 1.13 -6.08
C HIS A 114 19.75 1.66 -5.20
N GLU A 115 19.84 2.99 -5.04
CA GLU A 115 20.90 3.61 -4.24
C GLU A 115 20.82 3.23 -2.76
N GLU A 116 19.61 3.15 -2.20
CA GLU A 116 19.39 2.69 -0.83
C GLU A 116 19.72 1.21 -0.65
N LEU A 117 19.41 0.36 -1.63
CA LEU A 117 19.77 -1.05 -1.60
C LEU A 117 21.27 -1.28 -1.66
N VAL A 118 21.99 -0.55 -2.53
CA VAL A 118 23.46 -0.58 -2.56
C VAL A 118 24.04 -0.13 -1.21
N ARG A 119 23.51 0.95 -0.62
CA ARG A 119 23.94 1.51 0.66
C ARG A 119 23.67 0.58 1.85
N SER A 120 22.53 -0.12 1.85
CA SER A 120 22.19 -1.12 2.86
C SER A 120 23.08 -2.37 2.80
N GLY A 121 23.83 -2.54 1.71
CA GLY A 121 24.74 -3.66 1.49
C GLY A 121 24.10 -4.87 0.81
N ALA A 122 22.89 -4.73 0.25
CA ALA A 122 22.16 -5.84 -0.40
C ALA A 122 23.00 -6.55 -1.47
N TYR A 123 23.61 -5.79 -2.38
CA TYR A 123 24.46 -6.30 -3.46
C TYR A 123 25.77 -6.97 -3.02
N LYS A 124 26.12 -6.87 -1.73
CA LYS A 124 27.30 -7.52 -1.12
C LYS A 124 26.89 -8.50 -0.02
N GLY A 125 25.58 -8.77 0.11
CA GLY A 125 24.97 -9.43 1.26
C GLY A 125 24.59 -10.88 1.05
N LEU A 126 25.17 -11.58 0.06
CA LEU A 126 24.86 -12.99 -0.19
C LEU A 126 25.07 -13.83 1.09
N GLY A 127 24.09 -14.67 1.40
CA GLY A 127 24.06 -15.48 2.62
C GLY A 127 23.62 -14.75 3.88
N MET A 128 23.28 -13.45 3.83
CA MET A 128 22.69 -12.76 4.98
C MET A 128 21.25 -13.23 5.23
N LYS A 129 20.88 -13.36 6.51
CA LYS A 129 19.49 -13.66 6.92
C LYS A 129 18.56 -12.53 6.49
N MET A 130 17.39 -12.88 5.96
CA MET A 130 16.40 -11.97 5.38
C MET A 130 16.05 -10.81 6.32
N ASP A 131 15.56 -11.09 7.52
CA ASP A 131 15.10 -10.05 8.46
C ASP A 131 16.22 -9.04 8.78
N ALA A 132 17.44 -9.54 9.02
CA ALA A 132 18.61 -8.71 9.33
C ALA A 132 19.07 -7.85 8.14
N LEU A 133 18.77 -8.27 6.91
CA LEU A 133 19.05 -7.49 5.72
C LEU A 133 17.95 -6.47 5.44
N LEU A 134 16.67 -6.87 5.52
CA LEU A 134 15.51 -5.97 5.34
C LEU A 134 15.49 -4.84 6.37
N GLU A 135 15.95 -5.11 7.60
CA GLU A 135 16.07 -4.10 8.66
C GLU A 135 17.04 -2.95 8.30
N LYS A 136 18.04 -3.22 7.46
CA LYS A 136 19.00 -2.20 7.00
C LYS A 136 18.48 -1.35 5.84
N MET A 137 17.35 -1.73 5.24
CA MET A 137 16.78 -1.07 4.06
C MET A 137 15.92 0.11 4.48
N ILE A 138 16.58 1.20 4.84
CA ILE A 138 15.96 2.46 5.26
C ILE A 138 16.17 3.51 4.16
N SER A 139 15.10 4.18 3.75
CA SER A 139 15.20 5.37 2.90
C SER A 139 15.17 6.64 3.74
N LYS A 140 15.98 7.60 3.31
CA LYS A 140 16.03 8.99 3.79
C LYS A 140 15.85 9.98 2.63
N VAL A 141 15.37 9.49 1.48
CA VAL A 141 15.19 10.31 0.27
C VAL A 141 14.10 11.35 0.52
N GLU A 142 14.30 12.56 -0.03
CA GLU A 142 13.30 13.62 -0.04
C GLU A 142 12.26 13.36 -1.14
N ASN A 143 11.04 13.01 -0.71
CA ASN A 143 9.95 12.64 -1.62
C ASN A 143 9.15 13.85 -2.15
N ASN A 144 9.41 15.06 -1.64
CA ASN A 144 8.67 16.28 -1.95
C ASN A 144 9.46 17.32 -2.74
N SER A 145 10.72 17.01 -3.10
CA SER A 145 11.52 17.87 -3.97
C SER A 145 10.93 17.96 -5.38
N THR A 146 11.08 19.10 -6.03
CA THR A 146 10.63 19.33 -7.41
C THR A 146 11.29 18.40 -8.44
N GLY A 147 12.47 17.85 -8.12
CA GLY A 147 13.19 16.89 -8.96
C GLY A 147 12.82 15.42 -8.71
N THR A 148 11.94 15.12 -7.75
CA THR A 148 11.54 13.73 -7.44
C THR A 148 10.36 13.32 -8.31
N ASP A 149 10.61 12.44 -9.28
CA ASP A 149 9.67 11.99 -10.30
C ASP A 149 9.13 10.57 -10.08
N CYS A 150 9.61 9.88 -9.04
CA CYS A 150 9.20 8.53 -8.68
C CYS A 150 9.25 8.33 -7.16
N LEU A 151 8.52 7.32 -6.66
CA LEU A 151 8.47 6.98 -5.24
C LEU A 151 9.04 5.57 -4.99
N PRO A 152 9.69 5.34 -3.83
CA PRO A 152 10.12 4.01 -3.43
C PRO A 152 8.90 3.10 -3.20
N MET A 153 8.97 1.87 -3.70
CA MET A 153 7.94 0.86 -3.46
C MET A 153 8.58 -0.51 -3.18
N HIS A 154 7.85 -1.35 -2.47
CA HIS A 154 8.28 -2.70 -2.11
C HIS A 154 7.13 -3.69 -2.20
N GLY A 155 7.43 -4.89 -2.68
CA GLY A 155 6.53 -6.03 -2.68
C GLY A 155 7.29 -7.34 -2.56
N PHE A 156 6.56 -8.43 -2.41
CA PHE A 156 7.10 -9.77 -2.24
C PHE A 156 6.15 -10.85 -2.77
N LEU A 157 6.74 -11.99 -3.12
CA LEU A 157 6.08 -13.28 -3.29
C LEU A 157 6.79 -14.34 -2.45
N SER A 158 6.03 -15.21 -1.77
CA SER A 158 6.54 -16.32 -0.96
C SER A 158 6.23 -17.67 -1.60
N GLY A 159 7.07 -18.68 -1.33
CA GLY A 159 6.84 -20.04 -1.81
C GLY A 159 7.06 -20.22 -3.31
N VAL A 160 7.82 -19.33 -3.95
CA VAL A 160 8.06 -19.36 -5.39
C VAL A 160 8.95 -20.55 -5.76
N THR A 161 8.58 -21.24 -6.84
CA THR A 161 9.39 -22.33 -7.42
C THR A 161 9.89 -21.91 -8.81
N VAL A 162 11.21 -21.90 -8.96
CA VAL A 162 11.90 -21.65 -10.22
C VAL A 162 12.56 -22.94 -10.66
N ALA A 163 12.14 -23.47 -11.81
CA ALA A 163 12.67 -24.69 -12.42
C ALA A 163 13.03 -24.43 -13.90
N LYS A 164 13.53 -25.45 -14.62
CA LYS A 164 13.98 -25.29 -16.02
C LYS A 164 12.86 -24.82 -16.94
N GLU A 165 11.64 -25.28 -16.69
CA GLU A 165 10.40 -24.91 -17.37
C GLU A 165 9.87 -23.53 -16.97
N SER A 166 10.47 -22.86 -15.98
CA SER A 166 10.09 -21.50 -15.57
C SER A 166 10.70 -20.42 -16.47
N VAL A 167 11.62 -20.77 -17.37
CA VAL A 167 12.23 -19.83 -18.33
C VAL A 167 11.15 -19.13 -19.14
N GLY A 168 11.20 -17.80 -19.15
CA GLY A 168 10.25 -16.96 -19.89
C GLY A 168 8.83 -16.91 -19.30
N LYS A 169 8.59 -17.51 -18.11
CA LYS A 169 7.34 -17.28 -17.38
C LYS A 169 7.33 -15.89 -16.75
N THR A 170 6.13 -15.34 -16.58
CA THR A 170 5.89 -14.08 -15.89
C THR A 170 5.35 -14.33 -14.50
N LEU A 171 5.96 -13.70 -13.48
CA LEU A 171 5.40 -13.60 -12.14
C LEU A 171 4.90 -12.17 -11.90
N SER A 172 3.73 -12.04 -11.29
CA SER A 172 3.15 -10.73 -10.98
C SER A 172 3.34 -10.43 -9.50
N VAL A 173 3.98 -9.30 -9.19
CA VAL A 173 4.30 -8.90 -7.81
C VAL A 173 3.55 -7.61 -7.49
N PRO A 174 2.57 -7.63 -6.58
CA PRO A 174 2.01 -6.41 -6.01
C PRO A 174 3.07 -5.69 -5.18
N VAL A 175 3.20 -4.37 -5.36
CA VAL A 175 4.12 -3.54 -4.57
C VAL A 175 3.35 -2.45 -3.85
N LEU A 176 3.72 -2.08 -2.64
CA LEU A 176 3.18 -0.92 -1.93
C LEU A 176 4.19 0.22 -1.98
N ARG A 177 3.70 1.45 -2.13
CA ARG A 177 4.55 2.63 -1.87
C ARG A 177 5.06 2.58 -0.45
N SER A 178 6.34 2.89 -0.25
CA SER A 178 6.96 2.96 1.08
C SER A 178 6.63 4.28 1.82
N VAL A 179 5.80 5.14 1.22
CA VAL A 179 5.35 6.43 1.73
C VAL A 179 3.83 6.53 1.70
N ALA A 180 3.27 7.38 2.55
CA ALA A 180 1.88 7.84 2.50
C ALA A 180 1.79 9.16 1.72
N ALA A 181 0.60 9.50 1.25
CA ALA A 181 0.27 10.81 0.72
C ALA A 181 -0.73 11.53 1.63
N VAL A 182 -0.51 12.82 1.89
CA VAL A 182 -1.45 13.67 2.63
C VAL A 182 -1.79 14.90 1.78
N GLN A 183 -3.06 15.29 1.76
CA GLN A 183 -3.55 16.42 0.98
C GLN A 183 -4.80 17.03 1.60
N ALA A 184 -5.08 18.30 1.34
CA ALA A 184 -6.25 19.00 1.86
C ALA A 184 -7.11 19.58 0.72
N LYS A 185 -8.43 19.56 0.90
CA LYS A 185 -9.39 20.21 0.00
C LYS A 185 -10.55 20.81 0.81
N VAL A 186 -11.30 21.72 0.19
CA VAL A 186 -12.58 22.18 0.75
C VAL A 186 -13.71 21.21 0.43
N ASP A 187 -14.80 21.27 1.20
CA ASP A 187 -15.98 20.44 0.97
C ASP A 187 -16.69 20.73 -0.36
N GLU A 188 -16.72 19.73 -1.25
CA GLU A 188 -17.31 19.82 -2.60
C GLU A 188 -18.78 20.23 -2.58
N ALA A 189 -19.55 19.84 -1.56
CA ALA A 189 -20.98 20.15 -1.46
C ALA A 189 -21.26 21.65 -1.24
N HIS A 190 -20.28 22.41 -0.75
CA HIS A 190 -20.40 23.83 -0.43
C HIS A 190 -19.32 24.65 -1.15
N THR A 191 -18.97 24.29 -2.39
CA THR A 191 -17.98 25.04 -3.18
C THR A 191 -18.61 26.00 -4.19
N GLY A 192 -17.95 27.15 -4.37
CA GLY A 192 -18.21 28.10 -5.47
C GLY A 192 -17.11 28.00 -6.52
N ASN A 193 -16.01 28.72 -6.29
CA ASN A 193 -14.79 28.61 -7.10
C ASN A 193 -13.80 27.58 -6.52
N PRO A 194 -12.81 27.10 -7.31
CA PRO A 194 -11.78 26.18 -6.83
C PRO A 194 -11.13 26.63 -5.51
N GLY A 195 -11.26 25.81 -4.47
CA GLY A 195 -10.65 26.08 -3.16
C GLY A 195 -11.43 27.01 -2.25
N GLU A 196 -12.61 27.49 -2.67
CA GLU A 196 -13.50 28.31 -1.85
C GLU A 196 -14.55 27.44 -1.16
N LEU A 197 -14.68 27.60 0.15
CA LEU A 197 -15.74 27.03 0.97
C LEU A 197 -16.81 28.10 1.22
N LEU A 198 -18.06 27.73 1.01
CA LEU A 198 -19.24 28.57 1.21
C LEU A 198 -19.98 28.15 2.49
N ASP A 199 -20.70 29.08 3.11
CA ASP A 199 -21.71 28.75 4.11
C ASP A 199 -23.05 28.31 3.47
N SER A 200 -24.04 27.99 4.31
CA SER A 200 -25.39 27.60 3.86
C SER A 200 -26.14 28.69 3.09
N GLU A 201 -25.70 29.95 3.16
CA GLU A 201 -26.28 31.09 2.44
C GLU A 201 -25.52 31.40 1.14
N GLY A 202 -24.45 30.64 0.84
CA GLY A 202 -23.63 30.81 -0.36
C GLY A 202 -22.57 31.91 -0.26
N LYS A 203 -22.24 32.38 0.95
CA LYS A 203 -21.13 33.32 1.16
C LYS A 203 -19.82 32.57 1.33
N VAL A 204 -18.76 33.07 0.70
CA VAL A 204 -17.39 32.53 0.89
C VAL A 204 -16.93 32.77 2.32
N ILE A 205 -16.64 31.68 3.03
CA ILE A 205 -16.15 31.70 4.41
C ILE A 205 -14.67 31.30 4.51
N PHE A 206 -14.14 30.58 3.53
CA PHE A 206 -12.74 30.18 3.54
C PHE A 206 -12.19 29.97 2.14
N LYS A 207 -10.91 30.32 1.94
CA LYS A 207 -10.17 30.09 0.69
C LYS A 207 -8.87 29.34 1.00
N LEU A 208 -8.78 28.08 0.61
CA LEU A 208 -7.60 27.23 0.83
C LEU A 208 -6.40 27.71 0.01
N ARG A 209 -5.23 27.85 0.65
CA ARG A 209 -4.02 28.43 0.02
C ARG A 209 -2.76 27.62 0.26
N GLU A 210 -2.59 27.09 1.46
CA GLU A 210 -1.34 26.52 1.91
C GLU A 210 -1.55 25.23 2.70
N PHE A 211 -0.56 24.36 2.69
CA PHE A 211 -0.58 23.10 3.42
C PHE A 211 0.82 22.72 3.90
N TYR A 212 0.92 22.27 5.13
CA TYR A 212 2.18 22.03 5.82
C TYR A 212 2.18 20.67 6.53
N ALA A 213 3.36 20.05 6.59
CA ALA A 213 3.63 18.93 7.48
C ALA A 213 4.82 19.25 8.41
N TYR A 214 4.53 19.21 9.70
CA TYR A 214 5.45 19.43 10.80
C TYR A 214 5.83 18.09 11.43
N PHE A 215 7.09 17.99 11.86
CA PHE A 215 7.64 16.75 12.41
C PHE A 215 7.36 15.50 11.57
N PRO A 216 7.46 15.54 10.22
CA PRO A 216 7.44 14.32 9.44
C PRO A 216 8.65 13.46 9.82
N ALA A 217 8.46 12.13 9.80
CA ALA A 217 9.55 11.18 9.92
C ALA A 217 10.68 11.51 8.92
N ASP A 218 11.92 11.48 9.39
CA ASP A 218 13.11 11.77 8.58
C ASP A 218 13.53 10.60 7.70
N SER A 219 12.93 9.43 7.94
CA SER A 219 13.29 8.16 7.33
C SER A 219 12.17 7.13 7.44
N GLY A 220 12.19 6.12 6.59
CA GLY A 220 11.23 5.02 6.61
C GLY A 220 11.83 3.70 6.13
N ARG A 221 11.26 2.57 6.57
CA ARG A 221 11.64 1.25 6.06
C ARG A 221 11.15 1.09 4.62
N LEU A 222 12.02 0.64 3.71
CA LEU A 222 11.64 0.33 2.33
C LEU A 222 10.65 -0.84 2.28
N ALA A 223 10.96 -1.93 2.98
CA ALA A 223 10.08 -3.07 3.19
C ALA A 223 9.49 -3.05 4.61
N PRO A 224 8.18 -3.21 4.79
CA PRO A 224 7.59 -3.35 6.12
C PRO A 224 7.91 -4.73 6.71
N LEU A 225 7.78 -4.83 8.03
CA LEU A 225 7.84 -6.09 8.76
C LEU A 225 6.69 -7.02 8.32
N LYS A 226 6.90 -8.34 8.38
CA LYS A 226 5.96 -9.32 7.82
C LYS A 226 4.63 -9.37 8.60
N GLU A 227 4.70 -9.10 9.90
CA GLU A 227 3.59 -9.16 10.84
C GLU A 227 2.61 -7.98 10.75
N VAL A 228 2.94 -6.91 10.03
CA VAL A 228 2.04 -5.75 9.89
C VAL A 228 1.14 -5.82 8.66
N TYR A 229 1.36 -6.79 7.77
CA TYR A 229 0.46 -7.03 6.66
C TYR A 229 -0.88 -7.56 7.16
N GLU A 230 -1.95 -7.24 6.44
CA GLU A 230 -3.28 -7.83 6.67
C GLU A 230 -3.18 -9.37 6.78
N THR A 231 -3.89 -9.93 7.77
CA THR A 231 -3.93 -11.38 7.97
C THR A 231 -4.64 -12.04 6.79
N ALA A 232 -3.95 -12.97 6.14
CA ALA A 232 -4.54 -13.84 5.14
C ALA A 232 -5.03 -15.15 5.79
N VAL A 233 -5.96 -15.84 5.12
CA VAL A 233 -6.32 -17.21 5.50
C VAL A 233 -5.09 -18.10 5.30
N ALA A 234 -4.71 -18.85 6.33
CA ALA A 234 -3.54 -19.73 6.29
C ALA A 234 -3.63 -20.72 5.11
N GLY A 235 -2.57 -20.81 4.33
CA GLY A 235 -2.47 -21.66 3.14
C GLY A 235 -3.12 -21.09 1.87
N SER A 236 -3.70 -19.90 1.92
CA SER A 236 -4.26 -19.23 0.73
C SER A 236 -3.17 -18.63 -0.17
N GLU A 237 -3.50 -18.40 -1.45
CA GLU A 237 -2.60 -17.67 -2.37
C GLU A 237 -2.37 -16.22 -1.95
N GLU A 238 -3.33 -15.62 -1.21
CA GLU A 238 -3.20 -14.28 -0.63
C GLU A 238 -2.05 -14.19 0.38
N GLU A 239 -1.82 -15.25 1.16
CA GLU A 239 -0.71 -15.33 2.12
C GLU A 239 0.66 -15.21 1.42
N LYS A 240 0.73 -15.67 0.17
CA LYS A 240 1.96 -15.77 -0.62
C LYS A 240 2.33 -14.50 -1.39
N LYS A 241 1.55 -13.42 -1.31
CA LYS A 241 1.84 -12.15 -1.99
C LYS A 241 1.71 -10.97 -1.05
N THR A 242 2.21 -9.81 -1.49
CA THR A 242 2.02 -8.54 -0.79
C THR A 242 0.55 -8.20 -0.64
N ARG A 243 0.20 -7.74 0.56
CA ARG A 243 -1.13 -7.29 0.98
C ARG A 243 -1.02 -5.86 1.52
N ASN A 244 -2.11 -5.22 1.94
CA ASN A 244 -1.99 -3.92 2.62
C ASN A 244 -1.36 -4.09 4.00
N VAL A 245 -0.88 -2.98 4.57
CA VAL A 245 -0.42 -2.93 5.96
C VAL A 245 -1.51 -2.36 6.85
N VAL A 246 -1.58 -2.82 8.09
CA VAL A 246 -2.55 -2.35 9.10
C VAL A 246 -1.88 -1.59 10.25
N LYS A 247 -0.55 -1.53 10.25
CA LYS A 247 0.26 -0.88 11.29
C LYS A 247 1.57 -0.36 10.72
N THR A 248 2.10 0.69 11.35
CA THR A 248 3.42 1.25 11.01
C THR A 248 4.57 0.31 11.29
N THR A 249 5.64 0.47 10.50
CA THR A 249 6.91 -0.24 10.68
C THR A 249 8.07 0.76 10.70
N LEU A 250 8.36 1.24 11.89
CA LEU A 250 9.31 2.33 12.10
C LEU A 250 10.76 1.81 12.08
N PRO A 251 11.72 2.59 11.54
CA PRO A 251 13.14 2.32 11.73
C PRO A 251 13.54 2.41 13.21
N ASP A 252 14.47 1.57 13.66
CA ASP A 252 14.96 1.57 15.06
C ASP A 252 15.57 2.91 15.49
N LYS A 253 16.17 3.62 14.53
CA LYS A 253 16.76 4.95 14.70
C LYS A 253 15.94 6.00 13.94
N LEU A 254 14.62 5.95 14.12
CA LEU A 254 13.72 6.97 13.60
C LEU A 254 14.00 8.33 14.26
N GLY A 255 14.08 9.37 13.44
CA GLY A 255 13.94 10.74 13.87
C GLY A 255 12.80 11.44 13.13
N VAL A 256 12.51 12.67 13.53
CA VAL A 256 11.62 13.57 12.79
C VAL A 256 12.34 14.85 12.42
N ARG A 257 11.83 15.55 11.41
CA ARG A 257 12.34 16.88 11.06
C ARG A 257 12.03 17.88 12.18
N PRO A 258 12.96 18.79 12.51
CA PRO A 258 12.68 19.87 13.44
C PRO A 258 11.64 20.85 12.87
N ILE A 259 11.02 21.66 13.74
CA ILE A 259 9.99 22.65 13.35
C ILE A 259 10.42 23.59 12.21
N GLY A 260 11.71 23.96 12.18
CA GLY A 260 12.29 24.83 11.15
C GLY A 260 12.47 24.18 9.78
N ASP A 261 12.36 22.84 9.68
CA ASP A 261 12.50 22.05 8.45
C ASP A 261 11.18 21.33 8.11
N LYS A 262 10.08 22.06 8.26
CA LYS A 262 8.74 21.62 7.86
C LYS A 262 8.63 21.50 6.34
N LEU A 263 7.80 20.56 5.90
CA LEU A 263 7.39 20.46 4.50
C LEU A 263 6.20 21.39 4.26
N PHE A 264 6.13 22.03 3.08
CA PHE A 264 5.03 22.93 2.78
C PHE A 264 4.76 23.08 1.28
N LEU A 265 3.51 23.43 0.97
CA LEU A 265 3.03 23.85 -0.33
C LEU A 265 2.27 25.16 -0.14
N LYS A 266 2.58 26.16 -0.97
CA LYS A 266 1.98 27.48 -0.91
C LYS A 266 1.48 27.88 -2.29
N SER A 267 0.34 28.56 -2.33
CA SER A 267 -0.22 29.15 -3.54
C SER A 267 -0.59 30.61 -3.29
N GLU A 268 -0.40 31.46 -4.30
CA GLU A 268 -0.82 32.86 -4.31
C GLU A 268 -2.33 33.05 -4.59
N THR A 269 -3.01 31.99 -5.03
CA THR A 269 -4.46 31.99 -5.28
C THR A 269 -5.13 30.78 -4.62
N PRO A 270 -6.45 30.81 -4.39
CA PRO A 270 -7.18 29.67 -3.87
C PRO A 270 -6.95 28.40 -4.70
N VAL A 271 -6.81 27.25 -4.04
CA VAL A 271 -6.57 25.95 -4.69
C VAL A 271 -7.64 24.94 -4.29
N ALA A 272 -8.18 24.21 -5.26
CA ALA A 272 -9.15 23.14 -4.99
C ALA A 272 -8.54 21.98 -4.20
N LEU A 273 -7.24 21.75 -4.37
CA LEU A 273 -6.49 20.69 -3.69
C LEU A 273 -5.09 21.23 -3.35
N ALA A 274 -4.73 21.21 -2.07
CA ALA A 274 -3.39 21.51 -1.59
C ALA A 274 -2.68 20.19 -1.25
N GLY A 275 -1.67 19.82 -2.02
CA GLY A 275 -1.04 18.51 -1.91
C GLY A 275 -0.86 17.82 -3.28
N PRO A 276 -0.41 16.55 -3.28
CA PRO A 276 -0.02 15.77 -2.10
C PRO A 276 1.39 16.10 -1.57
N LEU A 277 1.54 16.04 -0.25
CA LEU A 277 2.84 15.83 0.42
C LEU A 277 3.03 14.34 0.70
N TYR A 278 4.24 13.82 0.49
CA TYR A 278 4.59 12.41 0.67
C TYR A 278 5.42 12.22 1.92
N LEU A 279 4.92 11.41 2.84
CA LEU A 279 5.47 11.25 4.18
C LEU A 279 5.85 9.79 4.42
N TYR A 280 6.95 9.54 5.13
CA TYR A 280 7.20 8.21 5.68
C TYR A 280 6.18 7.90 6.79
N GLU A 281 6.08 6.62 7.15
CA GLU A 281 5.25 6.18 8.26
C GLU A 281 5.62 6.88 9.56
N ASN A 282 4.62 7.21 10.37
CA ASN A 282 4.81 7.74 11.71
C ASN A 282 3.65 7.31 12.61
N THR A 283 3.93 7.12 13.89
CA THR A 283 2.93 6.86 14.92
C THR A 283 2.69 8.14 15.74
N TYR A 284 1.70 8.10 16.65
CA TYR A 284 1.47 9.17 17.61
C TYR A 284 2.13 8.81 18.95
N TYR A 285 2.77 9.80 19.58
CA TYR A 285 3.52 9.63 20.83
C TYR A 285 2.86 10.27 22.05
N SER A 286 1.69 10.89 21.87
CA SER A 286 0.79 11.29 22.94
C SER A 286 -0.67 11.20 22.48
N ASP A 287 -1.60 11.04 23.43
CA ASP A 287 -3.05 10.90 23.14
C ASP A 287 -3.65 12.08 22.37
N ASN A 288 -2.98 13.23 22.43
CA ASN A 288 -3.40 14.50 21.83
C ASN A 288 -2.43 15.00 20.73
N GLY A 289 -1.35 14.27 20.48
CA GLY A 289 -0.33 14.62 19.49
C GLY A 289 0.40 15.93 19.75
N PHE A 290 0.51 16.41 21.00
CA PHE A 290 1.22 17.65 21.40
C PHE A 290 2.69 17.43 21.80
N ASP A 291 3.18 16.21 21.69
CA ASP A 291 4.58 15.86 21.93
C ASP A 291 5.55 16.54 20.95
N GLN A 292 6.66 17.07 21.46
CA GLN A 292 7.71 17.71 20.66
C GLN A 292 8.95 16.82 20.60
N PRO A 293 9.80 16.99 19.59
CA PRO A 293 11.15 16.44 19.64
C PRO A 293 11.82 16.85 20.96
N GLY A 294 12.26 15.86 21.73
CA GLY A 294 12.85 16.05 23.06
C GLY A 294 11.89 15.87 24.24
N SER A 295 10.57 15.82 24.02
CA SER A 295 9.59 15.62 25.12
C SER A 295 9.14 14.18 25.32
N VAL A 296 9.38 13.29 24.33
CA VAL A 296 8.99 11.88 24.41
C VAL A 296 9.99 11.10 25.28
N ALA A 297 9.49 10.47 26.35
CA ALA A 297 10.32 9.71 27.28
C ALA A 297 10.98 8.51 26.59
N GLY A 298 12.29 8.35 26.75
CA GLY A 298 13.05 7.24 26.17
C GLY A 298 13.44 7.41 24.70
N ASN A 299 12.88 8.39 23.98
CA ASN A 299 13.32 8.73 22.62
C ASN A 299 13.12 10.23 22.34
N THR A 300 14.20 11.00 22.37
CA THR A 300 14.14 12.45 22.18
C THR A 300 14.10 12.88 20.71
N GLN A 301 14.19 11.95 19.76
CA GLN A 301 14.29 12.26 18.33
C GLN A 301 12.95 12.12 17.60
N VAL A 302 11.90 11.66 18.29
CA VAL A 302 10.59 11.40 17.70
C VAL A 302 9.56 12.44 18.12
N ALA A 303 8.57 12.64 17.25
CA ALA A 303 7.34 13.32 17.58
C ALA A 303 6.21 12.88 16.64
N THR A 304 4.97 13.11 17.05
CA THR A 304 3.78 12.93 16.22
C THR A 304 3.81 13.92 15.06
N THR A 305 3.64 13.45 13.83
CA THR A 305 3.52 14.33 12.66
C THR A 305 2.25 15.17 12.77
N ARG A 306 2.38 16.47 12.51
CA ARG A 306 1.26 17.43 12.54
C ARG A 306 1.05 18.07 11.20
N LEU A 307 -0.20 18.36 10.89
CA LEU A 307 -0.58 19.01 9.64
C LEU A 307 -1.19 20.38 9.93
N VAL A 308 -0.91 21.34 9.06
CA VAL A 308 -1.47 22.69 9.17
C VAL A 308 -1.99 23.11 7.81
N VAL A 309 -3.21 23.64 7.78
CA VAL A 309 -3.80 24.28 6.62
C VAL A 309 -3.71 25.79 6.79
N GLY A 310 -3.31 26.49 5.72
CA GLY A 310 -3.39 27.94 5.62
C GLY A 310 -4.45 28.36 4.60
N GLY A 311 -5.27 29.34 4.97
CA GLY A 311 -6.17 29.99 4.02
C GLY A 311 -6.70 31.33 4.51
N VAL A 312 -7.43 32.00 3.63
CA VAL A 312 -8.05 33.30 3.94
C VAL A 312 -9.45 33.06 4.47
N TYR A 313 -9.76 33.57 5.66
CA TYR A 313 -11.08 33.48 6.28
C TYR A 313 -11.96 34.65 5.86
N GLY A 314 -13.16 34.37 5.35
CA GLY A 314 -14.13 35.39 4.91
C GLY A 314 -13.53 36.42 3.95
N GLU A 315 -13.50 37.67 4.41
CA GLU A 315 -12.98 38.84 3.67
C GLU A 315 -11.63 39.34 4.20
N ASP A 316 -10.96 38.54 5.06
CA ASP A 316 -9.63 38.88 5.56
C ASP A 316 -8.64 39.06 4.40
N THR A 317 -7.59 39.86 4.63
CA THR A 317 -6.54 40.09 3.60
C THR A 317 -5.37 39.13 3.74
N GLU A 318 -5.18 38.54 4.93
CA GLU A 318 -4.05 37.69 5.26
C GLU A 318 -4.46 36.23 5.42
N VAL A 319 -3.49 35.34 5.22
CA VAL A 319 -3.64 33.91 5.48
C VAL A 319 -3.61 33.67 6.99
N SER A 320 -4.57 32.92 7.51
CA SER A 320 -4.54 32.38 8.87
C SER A 320 -4.41 30.85 8.85
N TYR A 321 -3.92 30.29 9.95
CA TYR A 321 -3.41 28.92 10.00
C TYR A 321 -4.15 28.06 11.02
N TYR A 322 -4.43 26.81 10.63
CA TYR A 322 -5.26 25.88 11.37
C TYR A 322 -4.58 24.53 11.47
N ARG A 323 -4.32 24.06 12.69
CA ARG A 323 -3.87 22.69 12.92
C ARG A 323 -4.99 21.71 12.59
N ILE A 324 -4.62 20.66 11.89
CA ILE A 324 -5.47 19.51 11.62
C ILE A 324 -4.70 18.24 12.01
N ASP A 325 -5.39 17.31 12.65
CA ASP A 325 -4.80 16.05 13.11
C ASP A 325 -5.29 14.90 12.25
N LEU A 326 -4.43 13.89 12.06
CA LEU A 326 -4.84 12.64 11.44
C LEU A 326 -5.58 11.79 12.47
N THR A 327 -6.90 11.74 12.35
CA THR A 327 -7.79 11.02 13.24
C THR A 327 -8.57 9.93 12.52
N ASP A 328 -9.10 9.00 13.31
CA ASP A 328 -9.99 7.95 12.84
C ASP A 328 -11.20 8.60 12.14
N PRO A 329 -11.53 8.24 10.88
CA PRO A 329 -12.67 8.82 10.17
C PRO A 329 -14.00 8.68 10.89
N ASP A 330 -14.14 7.65 11.73
CA ASP A 330 -15.34 7.37 12.53
C ASP A 330 -15.25 7.91 13.96
N ASP A 331 -14.06 8.27 14.44
CA ASP A 331 -13.83 8.90 15.74
C ASP A 331 -12.81 10.08 15.67
N PRO A 332 -13.27 11.32 15.50
CA PRO A 332 -12.41 12.48 15.31
C PRO A 332 -11.59 12.87 16.56
N LYS A 333 -11.72 12.15 17.68
CA LYS A 333 -10.89 12.35 18.89
C LYS A 333 -9.72 11.39 18.97
N LYS A 334 -9.73 10.34 18.15
CA LYS A 334 -8.74 9.27 18.20
C LYS A 334 -7.71 9.48 17.11
N LEU A 335 -6.47 9.72 17.51
CA LEU A 335 -5.34 9.76 16.57
C LEU A 335 -5.10 8.38 15.96
N VAL A 336 -4.68 8.36 14.70
CA VAL A 336 -4.28 7.15 13.99
C VAL A 336 -2.89 7.32 13.40
N GLU A 337 -2.25 6.19 13.08
CA GLU A 337 -0.92 6.19 12.51
C GLU A 337 -0.93 6.58 11.02
N ILE A 338 0.15 7.19 10.55
CA ILE A 338 0.39 7.42 9.11
C ILE A 338 0.93 6.11 8.52
N LEU A 339 0.12 5.46 7.70
CA LEU A 339 0.46 4.18 7.06
C LEU A 339 0.95 4.38 5.62
N ARG A 340 1.96 3.61 5.23
CA ARG A 340 2.49 3.62 3.86
C ARG A 340 1.41 3.20 2.86
N ASN A 341 1.48 3.69 1.62
CA ASN A 341 0.53 3.40 0.55
C ASN A 341 -0.93 3.86 0.79
N HIS A 342 -1.17 4.65 1.85
CA HIS A 342 -2.42 5.38 2.04
C HIS A 342 -2.36 6.77 1.42
N LYS A 343 -3.54 7.29 1.06
CA LYS A 343 -3.75 8.69 0.69
C LYS A 343 -4.81 9.29 1.61
N TYR A 344 -4.38 10.15 2.52
CA TYR A 344 -5.25 10.86 3.45
C TYR A 344 -5.66 12.20 2.85
N THR A 345 -6.95 12.37 2.61
CA THR A 345 -7.53 13.64 2.15
C THR A 345 -8.28 14.30 3.29
N PHE A 346 -7.80 15.46 3.71
CA PHE A 346 -8.40 16.30 4.73
C PHE A 346 -9.43 17.23 4.06
N GLN A 347 -10.70 16.88 4.17
CA GLN A 347 -11.81 17.68 3.64
C GLN A 347 -12.25 18.71 4.68
N ILE A 348 -12.01 19.98 4.40
CA ILE A 348 -12.36 21.11 5.25
C ILE A 348 -13.86 21.35 5.08
N MET A 349 -14.61 21.00 6.12
CA MET A 349 -16.07 21.04 6.12
C MET A 349 -16.60 22.40 6.56
N ASN A 350 -15.89 23.07 7.49
CA ASN A 350 -16.30 24.37 7.99
C ASN A 350 -15.11 25.14 8.60
N VAL A 351 -15.18 26.47 8.54
CA VAL A 351 -14.28 27.39 9.24
C VAL A 351 -15.13 28.46 9.92
N SER A 352 -14.99 28.61 11.24
CA SER A 352 -15.87 29.47 12.05
C SER A 352 -15.22 30.78 12.51
N GLY A 353 -13.97 31.03 12.12
CA GLY A 353 -13.19 32.19 12.52
C GLY A 353 -11.76 32.13 11.99
N SER A 354 -11.04 33.25 12.05
CA SER A 354 -9.61 33.30 11.72
C SER A 354 -8.81 32.37 12.66
N GLY A 355 -7.77 31.74 12.11
CA GLY A 355 -6.86 30.85 12.83
C GLY A 355 -5.72 31.61 13.51
N TYR A 356 -4.56 30.94 13.63
CA TYR A 356 -3.32 31.55 14.10
C TYR A 356 -2.71 32.47 13.02
N ASP A 357 -1.90 33.44 13.45
CA ASP A 357 -1.20 34.39 12.56
C ASP A 357 -0.01 33.76 11.81
N ASN A 358 0.54 32.65 12.32
CA ASN A 358 1.65 31.95 11.70
C ASN A 358 1.50 30.42 11.83
N PRO A 359 2.06 29.65 10.87
CA PRO A 359 1.84 28.20 10.82
C PRO A 359 2.60 27.45 11.92
N ASP A 360 3.70 28.00 12.43
CA ASP A 360 4.50 27.36 13.49
C ASP A 360 3.71 27.37 14.82
N ASP A 361 3.06 28.48 15.15
CA ASP A 361 2.16 28.61 16.29
C ASP A 361 0.94 27.72 16.14
N ALA A 362 0.38 27.60 14.93
CA ALA A 362 -0.69 26.64 14.67
C ALA A 362 -0.22 25.20 14.95
N ALA A 363 0.96 24.82 14.49
CA ALA A 363 1.50 23.47 14.67
C ALA A 363 1.72 23.10 16.14
N VAL A 364 2.06 24.05 17.01
CA VAL A 364 2.23 23.78 18.46
C VAL A 364 0.98 24.12 19.28
N GLY A 365 0.01 24.78 18.66
CA GLY A 365 -1.25 25.22 19.24
C GLY A 365 -2.34 24.15 19.25
N VAL A 366 -3.48 24.52 19.83
CA VAL A 366 -4.68 23.67 19.87
C VAL A 366 -5.48 23.84 18.58
N PRO A 367 -6.07 22.77 18.02
CA PRO A 367 -7.03 22.92 16.93
C PRO A 367 -8.16 23.87 17.33
N MET A 368 -8.43 24.86 16.48
CA MET A 368 -9.47 25.86 16.71
C MET A 368 -10.09 26.32 15.40
N ASN A 369 -11.34 26.74 15.46
CA ASN A 369 -12.07 27.41 14.37
C ASN A 369 -12.15 26.64 13.04
N ILE A 370 -11.78 25.37 12.98
CA ILE A 370 -11.85 24.52 11.80
C ILE A 370 -12.50 23.18 12.13
N TYR A 371 -13.30 22.68 11.20
CA TYR A 371 -13.80 21.30 11.22
C TYR A 371 -13.39 20.59 9.94
N VAL A 372 -12.75 19.44 10.10
CA VAL A 372 -12.20 18.64 9.00
C VAL A 372 -12.68 17.22 9.12
N LYS A 373 -13.05 16.65 7.97
CA LYS A 373 -13.29 15.21 7.80
C LYS A 373 -12.06 14.57 7.17
N VAL A 374 -11.55 13.52 7.79
CA VAL A 374 -10.48 12.70 7.21
C VAL A 374 -11.11 11.67 6.29
N ILE A 375 -10.65 11.65 5.04
CA ILE A 375 -10.94 10.58 4.10
C ILE A 375 -9.65 9.78 3.94
N ASP A 376 -9.65 8.54 4.44
CA ASP A 376 -8.57 7.60 4.21
C ASP A 376 -8.87 6.74 2.98
N TRP A 377 -8.00 6.86 1.97
CA TRP A 377 -8.00 5.97 0.82
C TRP A 377 -6.77 5.07 0.88
N ILE A 378 -6.99 3.80 1.16
CA ILE A 378 -6.06 2.75 0.76
C ILE A 378 -6.09 2.71 -0.77
N ASN A 379 -4.94 2.62 -1.45
CA ASN A 379 -4.95 2.35 -2.89
C ASN A 379 -5.43 0.90 -3.10
N VAL A 380 -6.76 0.71 -3.19
CA VAL A 380 -7.40 -0.59 -2.95
C VAL A 380 -7.40 -1.55 -4.14
N ASN A 381 -6.93 -1.18 -5.33
CA ASN A 381 -6.91 -2.13 -6.45
C ASN A 381 -5.75 -3.12 -6.30
N THR A 382 -5.87 -4.03 -5.34
CA THR A 382 -4.91 -5.09 -5.03
C THR A 382 -5.16 -6.34 -5.88
N GLU A 383 -6.39 -6.53 -6.37
CA GLU A 383 -6.77 -7.67 -7.19
C GLU A 383 -6.77 -7.31 -8.67
N ILE A 384 -5.69 -7.67 -9.36
CA ILE A 384 -5.51 -7.46 -10.80
C ILE A 384 -5.45 -8.81 -11.52
N ASP A 385 -6.38 -9.05 -12.43
CA ASP A 385 -6.37 -10.19 -13.35
C ASP A 385 -5.81 -9.73 -14.72
N PHE A 386 -5.02 -10.58 -15.39
CA PHE A 386 -4.38 -10.26 -16.67
C PHE A 386 -4.26 -11.46 -17.61
N ASP A 387 -4.53 -11.25 -18.90
CA ASP A 387 -4.51 -12.31 -19.94
C ASP A 387 -3.33 -12.22 -20.93
N ARG A 388 -2.30 -11.40 -20.63
CA ARG A 388 -1.16 -11.01 -21.50
C ARG A 388 -1.40 -9.79 -22.38
N GLU A 389 -2.64 -9.41 -22.63
CA GLU A 389 -2.99 -8.27 -23.48
C GLU A 389 -3.84 -7.22 -22.77
N ASN A 390 -4.71 -7.65 -21.84
CA ASN A 390 -5.71 -6.83 -21.17
C ASN A 390 -5.72 -7.12 -19.66
N TRP A 391 -5.96 -6.09 -18.84
CA TRP A 391 -6.05 -6.21 -17.39
C TRP A 391 -7.41 -5.75 -16.85
N PHE A 392 -7.77 -6.29 -15.70
CA PHE A 392 -8.91 -5.85 -14.91
C PHE A 392 -8.49 -5.77 -13.45
N SER A 393 -8.89 -4.71 -12.75
CA SER A 393 -8.60 -4.51 -11.34
C SER A 393 -9.87 -4.29 -10.54
N SER A 394 -9.87 -4.72 -9.29
CA SER A 394 -10.98 -4.50 -8.36
C SER A 394 -10.48 -4.23 -6.94
N ALA A 395 -11.29 -3.49 -6.16
CA ALA A 395 -11.00 -3.22 -4.76
C ALA A 395 -11.07 -4.46 -3.87
N THR A 396 -11.86 -5.46 -4.26
CA THR A 396 -12.00 -6.75 -3.58
C THR A 396 -12.67 -7.75 -4.51
N LYS A 397 -12.36 -9.04 -4.36
CA LYS A 397 -13.11 -10.15 -4.96
C LYS A 397 -14.14 -10.77 -4.02
N LYS A 398 -14.26 -10.31 -2.76
CA LYS A 398 -15.24 -10.78 -1.79
C LYS A 398 -16.17 -9.64 -1.37
N ILE A 399 -17.47 -9.81 -1.61
CA ILE A 399 -18.50 -8.79 -1.37
C ILE A 399 -19.46 -9.34 -0.30
N VAL A 400 -19.46 -8.69 0.85
CA VAL A 400 -20.32 -9.05 1.99
C VAL A 400 -21.43 -8.01 2.16
N LEU A 401 -22.68 -8.46 2.13
CA LEU A 401 -23.90 -7.66 2.21
C LEU A 401 -24.60 -7.89 3.56
N SER A 402 -25.25 -6.85 4.09
CA SER A 402 -26.03 -6.97 5.34
C SER A 402 -27.35 -7.71 5.12
N GLY A 403 -27.97 -8.11 6.24
CA GLY A 403 -29.12 -9.01 6.23
C GLY A 403 -30.44 -8.36 5.81
N TYR A 404 -30.47 -7.06 5.53
CA TYR A 404 -31.67 -6.39 5.06
C TYR A 404 -31.91 -6.64 3.56
N ALA A 405 -33.18 -6.78 3.18
CA ALA A 405 -33.56 -6.62 1.79
C ALA A 405 -33.11 -5.24 1.28
N ASP A 406 -32.74 -5.19 0.01
CA ASP A 406 -32.22 -4.03 -0.69
C ASP A 406 -30.88 -3.49 -0.14
N SER A 407 -30.18 -4.22 0.73
CA SER A 407 -28.83 -3.86 1.17
C SER A 407 -27.87 -3.84 -0.03
N GLN A 408 -26.97 -2.87 -0.06
CA GLN A 408 -26.05 -2.66 -1.17
C GLN A 408 -24.61 -2.53 -0.71
N LYS A 409 -23.70 -3.00 -1.55
CA LYS A 409 -22.26 -2.75 -1.42
C LYS A 409 -21.71 -2.38 -2.79
N SER A 410 -20.95 -1.30 -2.84
CA SER A 410 -20.21 -0.89 -4.02
C SER A 410 -18.73 -1.26 -3.89
N VAL A 411 -18.17 -1.71 -5.00
CA VAL A 411 -16.77 -2.10 -5.20
C VAL A 411 -16.24 -1.33 -6.39
N SER A 412 -15.10 -0.69 -6.22
CA SER A 412 -14.41 -0.04 -7.34
C SER A 412 -13.81 -1.09 -8.27
N ILE A 413 -13.98 -0.90 -9.58
CA ILE A 413 -13.42 -1.75 -10.63
C ILE A 413 -12.79 -0.89 -11.73
N ASP A 414 -11.83 -1.43 -12.46
CA ASP A 414 -11.20 -0.74 -13.60
C ASP A 414 -10.61 -1.74 -14.60
N SER A 415 -10.43 -1.33 -15.86
CA SER A 415 -9.83 -2.16 -16.91
C SER A 415 -9.23 -1.27 -18.01
N ASP A 416 -8.19 -1.76 -18.70
CA ASP A 416 -7.73 -1.14 -19.95
C ASP A 416 -8.69 -1.31 -21.12
N VAL A 417 -9.67 -2.21 -21.00
CA VAL A 417 -10.71 -2.38 -22.00
C VAL A 417 -11.87 -1.48 -21.65
N THR A 418 -12.14 -0.49 -22.50
CA THR A 418 -13.29 0.42 -22.38
C THR A 418 -14.58 -0.38 -22.15
N PHE A 419 -15.38 0.09 -21.19
CA PHE A 419 -16.69 -0.49 -20.87
C PHE A 419 -17.59 -0.50 -22.12
N GLY A 420 -18.10 -1.68 -22.49
CA GLY A 420 -18.80 -1.86 -23.77
C GLY A 420 -18.78 -3.32 -24.26
N PRO A 421 -18.87 -3.58 -25.58
CA PRO A 421 -19.14 -4.92 -26.18
C PRO A 421 -18.22 -6.06 -25.77
N PHE A 422 -17.04 -5.74 -25.26
CA PHE A 422 -16.08 -6.72 -24.76
C PHE A 422 -16.33 -7.16 -23.31
N TRP A 423 -17.30 -6.55 -22.65
CA TRP A 423 -17.69 -6.87 -21.28
C TRP A 423 -18.92 -7.78 -21.27
N GLN A 424 -18.91 -8.78 -20.40
CA GLN A 424 -20.04 -9.64 -20.14
C GLN A 424 -20.16 -9.94 -18.65
N LEU A 425 -21.37 -9.78 -18.11
CA LEU A 425 -21.72 -10.10 -16.72
C LEU A 425 -22.41 -11.47 -16.69
N SER A 426 -22.07 -12.32 -15.71
CA SER A 426 -22.70 -13.64 -15.57
C SER A 426 -22.64 -14.17 -14.14
N PHE A 427 -23.63 -14.98 -13.76
CA PHE A 427 -23.51 -15.89 -12.62
C PHE A 427 -23.00 -17.27 -13.08
N ASN A 428 -22.71 -18.15 -12.13
CA ASN A 428 -22.35 -19.55 -12.46
C ASN A 428 -23.57 -20.30 -13.06
N THR A 429 -23.66 -20.36 -14.38
CA THR A 429 -24.76 -21.02 -15.11
C THR A 429 -24.84 -22.53 -14.89
N SER A 430 -23.81 -23.15 -14.33
CA SER A 430 -23.83 -24.58 -13.97
C SER A 430 -24.49 -24.82 -12.61
N SER A 431 -24.73 -23.77 -11.83
CA SER A 431 -25.39 -23.84 -10.53
C SER A 431 -26.89 -23.59 -10.67
N THR A 432 -27.73 -24.37 -9.99
CA THR A 432 -29.17 -24.09 -9.85
C THR A 432 -29.49 -23.19 -8.66
N VAL A 433 -28.49 -22.93 -7.80
CA VAL A 433 -28.63 -22.05 -6.62
C VAL A 433 -29.02 -20.65 -7.05
N ASN A 434 -29.93 -20.03 -6.32
CA ASN A 434 -30.44 -18.68 -6.58
C ASN A 434 -31.02 -18.50 -8.01
N GLY A 435 -31.40 -19.58 -8.69
CA GLY A 435 -31.95 -19.55 -10.04
C GLY A 435 -30.89 -19.37 -11.14
N ASN A 436 -29.60 -19.46 -10.82
CA ASN A 436 -28.50 -19.12 -11.73
C ASN A 436 -28.53 -19.83 -13.09
N ALA A 437 -28.91 -21.11 -13.14
CA ALA A 437 -28.99 -21.88 -14.38
C ALA A 437 -29.96 -21.29 -15.43
N SER A 438 -30.91 -20.45 -15.00
CA SER A 438 -31.86 -19.78 -15.90
C SER A 438 -31.43 -18.35 -16.27
N VAL A 439 -30.38 -17.82 -15.66
CA VAL A 439 -29.91 -16.44 -15.90
C VAL A 439 -29.01 -16.43 -17.13
N VAL A 440 -29.41 -15.67 -18.15
CA VAL A 440 -28.62 -15.49 -19.37
C VAL A 440 -27.52 -14.44 -19.13
N PRO A 441 -26.25 -14.74 -19.48
CA PRO A 441 -25.18 -13.75 -19.41
C PRO A 441 -25.50 -12.46 -20.19
N VAL A 442 -25.11 -11.32 -19.64
CA VAL A 442 -25.41 -10.00 -20.20
C VAL A 442 -24.14 -9.43 -20.84
N THR A 443 -24.12 -9.34 -22.17
CA THR A 443 -23.07 -8.59 -22.89
C THR A 443 -23.42 -7.10 -22.92
N VAL A 444 -22.48 -6.26 -22.54
CA VAL A 444 -22.66 -4.80 -22.44
C VAL A 444 -22.72 -4.19 -23.84
N ALA A 445 -23.70 -3.34 -24.12
CA ALA A 445 -23.82 -2.70 -25.44
C ALA A 445 -22.77 -1.60 -25.66
N GLU A 446 -22.47 -1.28 -26.93
CA GLU A 446 -21.60 -0.16 -27.28
C GLU A 446 -22.21 1.17 -26.80
N GLY A 447 -21.42 2.00 -26.13
CA GLY A 447 -21.85 3.28 -25.57
C GLY A 447 -22.79 3.16 -24.35
N ALA A 448 -22.98 1.97 -23.78
CA ALA A 448 -23.78 1.81 -22.58
C ALA A 448 -23.12 2.50 -21.37
N ALA A 449 -23.89 3.31 -20.63
CA ALA A 449 -23.42 3.93 -19.40
C ALA A 449 -23.40 2.95 -18.21
N SER A 450 -24.22 1.90 -18.27
CA SER A 450 -24.31 0.86 -17.26
C SER A 450 -24.77 -0.47 -17.84
N ALA A 451 -24.55 -1.56 -17.09
CA ALA A 451 -25.08 -2.89 -17.36
C ALA A 451 -25.56 -3.54 -16.06
N MET A 452 -26.58 -4.39 -16.16
CA MET A 452 -27.22 -5.01 -15.00
C MET A 452 -27.50 -6.49 -15.25
N ILE A 453 -27.32 -7.31 -14.23
CA ILE A 453 -27.71 -8.72 -14.21
C ILE A 453 -28.30 -9.06 -12.85
N SER A 454 -29.29 -9.96 -12.80
CA SER A 454 -29.92 -10.36 -11.56
C SER A 454 -30.29 -11.84 -11.57
N ASN A 455 -30.19 -12.47 -10.40
CA ASN A 455 -30.76 -13.78 -10.11
C ASN A 455 -31.84 -13.64 -9.02
N ASP A 456 -32.23 -14.73 -8.37
CA ASP A 456 -33.32 -14.69 -7.39
C ASP A 456 -32.97 -13.95 -6.08
N ARG A 457 -31.68 -13.81 -5.73
CA ARG A 457 -31.22 -13.18 -4.49
C ARG A 457 -30.39 -11.92 -4.70
N TYR A 458 -29.64 -11.82 -5.79
CA TYR A 458 -28.71 -10.73 -6.05
C TYR A 458 -29.07 -9.97 -7.33
N GLU A 459 -28.82 -8.67 -7.29
CA GLU A 459 -28.82 -7.79 -8.44
C GLU A 459 -27.46 -7.10 -8.49
N ILE A 460 -26.83 -7.12 -9.65
CA ILE A 460 -25.52 -6.54 -9.89
C ILE A 460 -25.71 -5.46 -10.94
N THR A 461 -25.19 -4.27 -10.65
CA THR A 461 -25.10 -3.16 -11.59
C THR A 461 -23.64 -2.74 -11.74
N VAL A 462 -23.17 -2.59 -12.97
CA VAL A 462 -21.89 -1.96 -13.28
C VAL A 462 -22.16 -0.63 -13.95
N THR A 463 -21.67 0.47 -13.39
CA THR A 463 -21.79 1.82 -13.93
C THR A 463 -20.42 2.49 -13.90
N GLY A 464 -19.85 2.76 -15.08
CA GLY A 464 -18.47 3.21 -15.21
C GLY A 464 -17.51 2.28 -14.45
N ASN A 465 -16.78 2.84 -13.48
CA ASN A 465 -15.76 2.15 -12.68
C ASN A 465 -16.30 1.61 -11.35
N THR A 466 -17.63 1.43 -11.21
CA THR A 466 -18.26 0.96 -9.98
C THR A 466 -19.10 -0.28 -10.25
N LEU A 467 -18.83 -1.34 -9.47
CA LEU A 467 -19.64 -2.55 -9.34
C LEU A 467 -20.50 -2.41 -8.08
N THR A 468 -21.82 -2.36 -8.21
CA THR A 468 -22.76 -2.36 -7.09
C THR A 468 -23.49 -3.68 -7.04
N VAL A 469 -23.43 -4.35 -5.90
CA VAL A 469 -24.20 -5.57 -5.61
C VAL A 469 -25.28 -5.24 -4.61
N LYS A 470 -26.49 -5.71 -4.88
CA LYS A 470 -27.69 -5.53 -4.07
C LYS A 470 -28.27 -6.88 -3.67
N ALA A 471 -28.58 -7.07 -2.39
CA ALA A 471 -29.38 -8.20 -1.93
C ALA A 471 -30.87 -7.89 -2.13
N LYS A 472 -31.61 -8.74 -2.86
CA LYS A 472 -33.04 -8.56 -3.18
C LYS A 472 -33.97 -8.99 -2.06
N LYS A 473 -33.46 -9.76 -1.10
CA LYS A 473 -34.23 -10.37 -0.02
C LYS A 473 -33.48 -10.21 1.29
N SER A 474 -34.23 -10.19 2.39
CA SER A 474 -33.64 -10.22 3.72
C SER A 474 -32.99 -11.58 4.00
N TYR A 475 -32.06 -11.61 4.95
CA TYR A 475 -31.37 -12.83 5.39
C TYR A 475 -32.38 -13.87 5.89
N GLY A 476 -33.34 -13.48 6.73
CA GLY A 476 -34.39 -14.39 7.22
C GLY A 476 -35.32 -14.97 6.16
N ASP A 477 -35.31 -14.45 4.92
CA ASP A 477 -36.10 -14.98 3.80
C ASP A 477 -35.19 -15.84 2.90
N LEU A 478 -35.04 -17.12 3.25
CA LEU A 478 -34.27 -18.12 2.48
C LEU A 478 -35.17 -19.23 1.91
N PRO A 479 -35.82 -19.02 0.75
CA PRO A 479 -36.61 -20.05 0.09
C PRO A 479 -35.78 -21.26 -0.34
N ALA A 480 -36.43 -22.42 -0.45
CA ALA A 480 -35.79 -23.64 -0.94
C ALA A 480 -35.13 -23.42 -2.33
N GLY A 481 -33.87 -23.82 -2.45
CA GLY A 481 -33.07 -23.64 -3.67
C GLY A 481 -32.27 -22.32 -3.72
N GLN A 482 -32.34 -21.48 -2.69
CA GLN A 482 -31.53 -20.26 -2.56
C GLN A 482 -30.44 -20.42 -1.49
N ALA A 483 -29.37 -19.65 -1.62
CA ALA A 483 -28.26 -19.61 -0.67
C ALA A 483 -27.78 -18.17 -0.46
N TYR A 484 -27.18 -17.90 0.69
CA TYR A 484 -26.55 -16.61 0.98
C TYR A 484 -25.23 -16.41 0.24
N ASP A 485 -24.58 -17.49 -0.19
CA ASP A 485 -23.36 -17.38 -1.00
C ASP A 485 -23.67 -17.53 -2.49
N ASP A 486 -22.93 -16.78 -3.32
CA ASP A 486 -23.03 -16.89 -4.77
C ASP A 486 -21.72 -16.49 -5.48
N ASP A 487 -21.62 -16.90 -6.75
CA ASP A 487 -20.48 -16.62 -7.61
C ASP A 487 -20.89 -15.73 -8.78
N PHE A 488 -20.22 -14.60 -8.90
CA PHE A 488 -20.42 -13.62 -9.97
C PHE A 488 -19.14 -13.46 -10.80
N TYR A 489 -19.29 -13.29 -12.11
CA TYR A 489 -18.18 -13.15 -13.04
C TYR A 489 -18.35 -11.94 -13.95
N ILE A 490 -17.23 -11.24 -14.17
CA ILE A 490 -17.09 -10.24 -15.23
C ILE A 490 -16.07 -10.78 -16.23
N LYS A 491 -16.51 -11.00 -17.47
CA LYS A 491 -15.62 -11.30 -18.58
C LYS A 491 -15.28 -10.02 -19.33
N VAL A 492 -14.00 -9.78 -19.56
CA VAL A 492 -13.48 -8.66 -20.35
C VAL A 492 -12.53 -9.22 -21.40
N LYS A 493 -12.98 -9.27 -22.67
CA LYS A 493 -12.32 -10.01 -23.76
C LYS A 493 -11.99 -11.46 -23.37
N ASN A 494 -10.71 -11.81 -23.19
CA ASN A 494 -10.28 -13.16 -22.84
C ASN A 494 -10.11 -13.35 -21.32
N LEU A 495 -10.23 -12.26 -20.55
CA LEU A 495 -10.11 -12.28 -19.10
C LEU A 495 -11.45 -12.59 -18.44
N THR A 496 -11.46 -13.49 -17.45
CA THR A 496 -12.63 -13.78 -16.62
C THR A 496 -12.30 -13.51 -15.17
N VAL A 497 -12.97 -12.52 -14.58
CA VAL A 497 -12.78 -12.07 -13.21
C VAL A 497 -13.89 -12.66 -12.35
N HIS A 498 -13.54 -13.20 -11.18
CA HIS A 498 -14.46 -13.87 -10.27
C HIS A 498 -14.64 -13.08 -8.98
N PHE A 499 -15.90 -12.89 -8.57
CA PHE A 499 -16.32 -12.30 -7.32
C PHE A 499 -17.17 -13.28 -6.53
N LYS A 500 -16.88 -13.41 -5.24
CA LYS A 500 -17.68 -14.15 -4.27
C LYS A 500 -18.62 -13.19 -3.54
N LEU A 501 -19.91 -13.51 -3.56
CA LEU A 501 -20.97 -12.76 -2.89
C LEU A 501 -21.42 -13.51 -1.64
N THR A 502 -21.62 -12.81 -0.53
CA THR A 502 -22.15 -13.38 0.72
C THR A 502 -23.11 -12.40 1.39
N GLN A 503 -24.29 -12.84 1.79
CA GLN A 503 -25.19 -12.10 2.68
C GLN A 503 -25.09 -12.63 4.12
N VAL A 504 -25.02 -11.74 5.11
CA VAL A 504 -24.92 -12.11 6.55
C VAL A 504 -26.05 -11.53 7.37
N ASP A 505 -26.41 -12.17 8.48
CA ASP A 505 -27.59 -11.85 9.33
C ASP A 505 -27.53 -10.53 10.12
N ARG A 506 -26.43 -9.77 10.05
CA ARG A 506 -26.18 -8.68 11.01
C ARG A 506 -27.14 -7.49 10.85
N SER A 507 -27.93 -7.22 11.90
CA SER A 507 -28.68 -5.99 12.19
C SER A 507 -27.95 -5.16 13.27
N PRO A 508 -27.75 -3.84 13.15
CA PRO A 508 -27.18 -2.98 14.20
C PRO A 508 -27.98 -2.93 15.52
N ASP A 509 -29.21 -3.43 15.55
CA ASP A 509 -30.09 -3.38 16.72
C ASP A 509 -29.99 -4.63 17.64
N ASP A 510 -29.08 -5.57 17.36
CA ASP A 510 -28.94 -6.80 18.15
C ASP A 510 -27.98 -6.66 19.37
N TRP A 511 -27.79 -5.44 19.86
CA TRP A 511 -27.19 -5.19 21.19
C TRP A 511 -28.22 -5.42 22.31
N GLY A 512 -28.77 -6.63 22.35
CA GLY A 512 -29.46 -7.19 23.51
C GLY A 512 -28.47 -7.81 24.47
N ASN A 513 -27.90 -6.95 25.34
CA ASN A 513 -26.95 -7.22 26.42
C ASN A 513 -25.46 -7.18 26.06
N GLY A 514 -24.78 -6.16 26.62
CA GLY A 514 -23.34 -6.05 26.62
C GLY A 514 -22.67 -7.33 27.11
N GLY A 515 -21.80 -7.87 26.26
CA GLY A 515 -20.89 -8.96 26.56
C GLY A 515 -19.71 -8.84 25.61
N THR A 516 -18.51 -8.73 26.18
CA THR A 516 -17.23 -8.80 25.48
C THR A 516 -17.01 -10.21 24.92
N GLN A 517 -16.50 -10.32 23.70
CA GLN A 517 -15.82 -11.50 23.17
C GLN A 517 -14.69 -10.97 22.26
N GLU A 518 -13.38 -11.16 22.45
CA GLU A 518 -12.60 -12.28 23.03
C GLU A 518 -13.25 -13.66 22.85
N ASP A 519 -12.66 -14.39 21.93
CA ASP A 519 -12.86 -15.79 21.56
C ASP A 519 -13.78 -16.09 20.37
N GLU A 520 -13.15 -16.81 19.43
CA GLU A 520 -13.70 -17.67 18.36
C GLU A 520 -13.68 -17.14 16.91
N LEU A 521 -12.53 -17.45 16.28
CA LEU A 521 -12.26 -17.81 14.86
C LEU A 521 -12.03 -16.71 13.81
#